data_AF-A0A0A1P1E1-F1
#
_entry.id   AF-A0A0A1P1E1-F1
#
_cell.length_a   1.000
_cell.length_b   1.000
_cell.length_c   1.000
_cell.angle_alpha   90.00
_cell.angle_beta   90.00
_cell.angle_gamma   90.00
#
_symmetry.space_group_name_H-M   'P 1'
#
loop_
_entity.id
_entity.type
_entity.pdbx_description
1 polymer ?
#
loop_
_entity_poly.entity_id
_entity_poly.type
_entity_poly.pdbx_seq_one_letter_code
_entity_poly.pdbx_strand_id
1 'polypeptide(L)'
;MSNQNSDTEQQAAKILNTYAKGKKKAYELSDDDQLLSESDIEDIEQTVPEELEIRLERMAKQNIRLVSSEMTTYMKSHDFKVKGSTGTEYTVTIGPKLHCTCRDHNVRGTHCKHILFILLKELKVTDLKSPVYETLTPSDKVLKDIFSRYHPTK
;
A
#
# COMPACT_ATOMS: atom_id res chain seq x y z
N MET A 1 28.24 9.94 -2.23
CA MET A 1 27.56 8.83 -1.53
C MET A 1 26.59 9.47 -0.54
N SER A 2 25.27 9.40 -0.59
CA SER A 2 24.31 8.69 -1.44
C SER A 2 22.97 9.40 -1.20
N ASN A 3 22.32 9.93 -2.23
CA ASN A 3 21.05 10.66 -2.10
C ASN A 3 19.86 9.74 -2.42
N GLN A 4 19.80 8.56 -1.81
CA GLN A 4 18.78 7.54 -2.12
C GLN A 4 17.42 7.79 -1.43
N ASN A 5 17.35 8.72 -0.48
CA ASN A 5 16.11 9.04 0.23
C ASN A 5 15.17 9.93 -0.59
N SER A 6 15.70 10.86 -1.39
CA SER A 6 14.88 11.79 -2.19
C SER A 6 14.12 11.09 -3.32
N ASP A 7 14.73 10.08 -3.96
CA ASP A 7 14.10 9.38 -5.08
C ASP A 7 12.89 8.58 -4.64
N THR A 8 12.92 7.92 -3.48
CA THR A 8 11.78 7.12 -3.00
C THR A 8 10.60 7.95 -2.52
N GLU A 9 10.87 9.14 -1.96
CA GLU A 9 9.84 10.11 -1.61
C GLU A 9 9.21 10.74 -2.85
N GLN A 10 10.02 11.10 -3.85
CA GLN A 10 9.56 11.62 -5.14
C GLN A 10 8.79 10.57 -5.94
N GLN A 11 9.19 9.31 -5.92
CA GLN A 11 8.50 8.23 -6.63
C GLN A 11 7.18 7.88 -5.96
N ALA A 12 7.12 7.82 -4.62
CA ALA A 12 5.86 7.68 -3.89
C ALA A 12 4.94 8.88 -4.08
N ALA A 13 5.48 10.11 -4.06
CA ALA A 13 4.71 11.32 -4.36
C ALA A 13 4.23 11.34 -5.81
N LYS A 14 4.99 10.81 -6.76
CA LYS A 14 4.59 10.67 -8.16
C LYS A 14 3.50 9.61 -8.32
N ILE A 15 3.62 8.46 -7.66
CA ILE A 15 2.58 7.43 -7.61
C ILE A 15 1.29 8.04 -7.02
N LEU A 16 1.37 8.69 -5.86
CA LEU A 16 0.24 9.38 -5.21
C LEU A 16 -0.34 10.51 -6.08
N ASN A 17 0.50 11.30 -6.76
CA ASN A 17 0.05 12.38 -7.65
C ASN A 17 -0.55 11.85 -8.96
N THR A 18 -0.08 10.71 -9.49
CA THR A 18 -0.71 10.04 -10.62
C THR A 18 -2.08 9.52 -10.23
N TYR A 19 -2.23 8.94 -9.03
CA TYR A 19 -3.55 8.58 -8.48
C TYR A 19 -4.45 9.81 -8.29
N ALA A 20 -3.97 10.88 -7.67
CA ALA A 20 -4.76 12.10 -7.44
C ALA A 20 -5.12 12.88 -8.72
N LYS A 21 -4.30 12.78 -9.79
CA LYS A 21 -4.57 13.42 -11.10
C LYS A 21 -5.64 12.70 -11.91
N GLY A 22 -5.96 11.43 -11.60
CA GLY A 22 -7.11 10.72 -12.20
C GLY A 22 -8.47 11.33 -11.84
N LYS A 23 -8.54 12.26 -10.87
CA LYS A 23 -9.77 12.94 -10.42
C LYS A 23 -9.74 14.46 -10.65
N LYS A 24 -9.33 14.94 -11.83
CA LYS A 24 -9.72 16.30 -12.26
C LYS A 24 -10.78 16.25 -13.37
N LYS A 25 -12.03 16.45 -12.91
CA LYS A 25 -13.28 16.73 -13.62
C LYS A 25 -13.93 15.60 -14.44
N ALA A 26 -14.96 14.99 -13.85
CA ALA A 26 -16.16 14.55 -14.57
C ALA A 26 -17.39 14.62 -13.63
N TYR A 27 -17.70 15.82 -13.13
CA TYR A 27 -19.07 16.15 -12.75
C TYR A 27 -19.32 17.63 -13.02
N GLU A 28 -19.38 17.96 -14.31
CA GLU A 28 -20.22 19.04 -14.81
C GLU A 28 -21.15 18.35 -15.82
N LEU A 29 -22.40 18.13 -15.42
CA LEU A 29 -23.46 17.73 -16.33
C LEU A 29 -23.73 18.93 -17.24
N SER A 30 -23.56 18.73 -18.55
CA SER A 30 -24.19 19.57 -19.57
C SER A 30 -24.84 18.65 -20.58
N ASP A 31 -26.14 18.88 -20.78
CA ASP A 31 -27.00 18.26 -21.77
C ASP A 31 -26.39 18.47 -23.17
N ASP A 32 -25.92 17.40 -23.82
CA ASP A 32 -25.93 17.21 -25.28
C ASP A 32 -25.16 15.93 -25.67
N ASP A 33 -25.94 14.88 -25.90
CA ASP A 33 -25.83 13.84 -26.93
C ASP A 33 -24.43 13.44 -27.48
N GLN A 34 -23.88 12.32 -26.97
CA GLN A 34 -23.30 11.28 -27.83
C GLN A 34 -23.18 9.94 -27.09
N LEU A 35 -24.05 8.97 -27.43
CA LEU A 35 -23.98 7.57 -26.98
C LEU A 35 -22.64 6.96 -27.41
N LEU A 36 -21.78 6.67 -26.43
CA LEU A 36 -20.63 5.78 -26.60
C LEU A 36 -21.11 4.32 -26.52
N SER A 37 -20.58 3.48 -27.41
CA SER A 37 -20.90 2.06 -27.56
C SER A 37 -20.60 1.26 -26.29
N GLU A 38 -21.53 0.36 -25.93
CA GLU A 38 -21.46 -0.52 -24.77
C GLU A 38 -20.20 -1.41 -24.73
N SER A 39 -19.52 -1.60 -25.87
CA SER A 39 -18.32 -2.44 -26.00
C SER A 39 -17.00 -1.76 -25.60
N ASP A 40 -16.97 -0.44 -25.43
CA ASP A 40 -15.72 0.32 -25.19
C ASP A 40 -15.58 0.84 -23.74
N ILE A 41 -16.55 0.55 -22.86
CA ILE A 41 -16.53 0.96 -21.44
C ILE A 41 -15.86 -0.10 -20.54
N GLU A 42 -15.46 -1.25 -21.10
CA GLU A 42 -14.81 -2.34 -20.37
C GLU A 42 -13.27 -2.27 -20.35
N ASP A 43 -12.68 -1.09 -20.57
CA ASP A 43 -11.33 -0.80 -20.09
C ASP A 43 -11.40 -0.54 -18.58
N ILE A 44 -11.41 -1.66 -17.88
CA ILE A 44 -11.39 -1.87 -16.43
C ILE A 44 -10.39 -0.90 -15.76
N GLU A 45 -10.87 0.29 -15.41
CA GLU A 45 -10.44 0.99 -14.20
C GLU A 45 -10.86 0.10 -13.03
N GLN A 46 -10.03 -0.90 -12.73
CA GLN A 46 -10.09 -1.60 -11.45
C GLN A 46 -9.69 -0.59 -10.38
N THR A 47 -10.70 0.16 -9.98
CA THR A 47 -10.67 1.13 -8.91
C THR A 47 -10.16 0.42 -7.66
N VAL A 48 -8.98 0.81 -7.20
CA VAL A 48 -8.54 0.48 -5.84
C VAL A 48 -9.73 0.83 -4.93
N PRO A 49 -10.22 -0.09 -4.08
CA PRO A 49 -11.40 0.17 -3.28
C PRO A 49 -11.26 1.52 -2.57
N GLU A 50 -12.28 2.38 -2.64
CA GLU A 50 -12.25 3.75 -2.09
C GLU A 50 -11.71 3.78 -0.65
N GLU A 51 -12.06 2.74 0.11
CA GLU A 51 -11.57 2.48 1.46
C GLU A 51 -10.04 2.37 1.57
N LEU A 52 -9.38 1.72 0.61
CA LEU A 52 -7.92 1.58 0.54
C LEU A 52 -7.27 2.90 0.14
N GLU A 53 -7.89 3.67 -0.77
CA GLU A 53 -7.43 5.00 -1.21
C GLU A 53 -7.31 5.96 -0.01
N ILE A 54 -8.37 6.07 0.80
CA ILE A 54 -8.37 6.90 2.02
C ILE A 54 -7.23 6.50 2.97
N ARG A 55 -6.94 5.20 3.09
CA ARG A 55 -5.88 4.70 3.97
C ARG A 55 -4.49 4.94 3.40
N LEU A 56 -4.33 4.87 2.08
CA LEU A 56 -3.11 5.26 1.37
C LEU A 56 -2.81 6.73 1.56
N GLU A 57 -3.80 7.60 1.43
CA GLU A 57 -3.63 9.03 1.71
C GLU A 57 -3.21 9.29 3.16
N ARG A 58 -3.86 8.62 4.12
CA ARG A 58 -3.50 8.77 5.55
C ARG A 58 -2.09 8.26 5.82
N MET A 59 -1.66 7.19 5.17
CA MET A 59 -0.29 6.70 5.25
C MET A 59 0.69 7.74 4.71
N ALA A 60 0.38 8.36 3.56
CA ALA A 60 1.23 9.38 2.95
C ALA A 60 1.32 10.68 3.74
N LYS A 61 0.20 11.14 4.33
CA LYS A 61 0.11 12.39 5.10
C LYS A 61 0.74 12.28 6.48
N GLN A 62 0.75 11.09 7.09
CA GLN A 62 1.18 10.91 8.47
C GLN A 62 2.63 10.43 8.54
N ASN A 63 3.39 11.02 9.47
CA ASN A 63 4.78 10.65 9.72
C ASN A 63 4.87 9.32 10.48
N ILE A 64 4.68 8.22 9.76
CA ILE A 64 4.92 6.86 10.25
C ILE A 64 6.41 6.55 10.04
N ARG A 65 7.06 5.99 11.06
CA ARG A 65 8.49 5.64 11.01
C ARG A 65 8.72 4.19 11.36
N LEU A 66 9.64 3.54 10.66
CA LEU A 66 10.14 2.23 11.06
C LEU A 66 11.04 2.37 12.29
N VAL A 67 10.86 1.50 13.27
CA VAL A 67 11.67 1.39 14.49
C VAL A 67 12.61 0.19 14.40
N SER A 68 12.08 -0.97 14.02
CA SER A 68 12.89 -2.19 13.82
C SER A 68 12.22 -3.13 12.83
N SER A 69 13.03 -4.06 12.31
CA SER A 69 12.66 -5.01 11.26
C SER A 69 13.33 -6.35 11.61
N GLU A 70 12.54 -7.40 11.82
CA GLU A 70 13.03 -8.73 12.23
C GLU A 70 12.34 -9.84 11.43
N MET A 71 13.13 -10.65 10.71
CA MET A 71 12.62 -11.82 10.00
C MET A 71 12.33 -12.93 11.01
N THR A 72 11.05 -13.23 11.26
CA THR A 72 10.63 -14.25 12.22
C THR A 72 10.60 -15.66 11.61
N THR A 73 10.37 -15.77 10.31
CA THR A 73 10.51 -17.03 9.58
C THR A 73 11.06 -16.74 8.18
N TYR A 74 12.19 -17.36 7.85
CA TYR A 74 12.90 -17.11 6.60
C TYR A 74 11.97 -17.17 5.38
N MET A 75 11.87 -16.04 4.66
CA MET A 75 11.05 -15.87 3.46
C MET A 75 9.55 -16.14 3.64
N LYS A 76 9.05 -16.18 4.87
CA LYS A 76 7.64 -16.48 5.17
C LYS A 76 7.00 -15.47 6.11
N SER A 77 7.73 -14.94 7.07
CA SER A 77 7.16 -14.04 8.07
C SER A 77 8.20 -13.05 8.57
N HIS A 78 7.78 -11.79 8.68
CA HIS A 78 8.65 -10.68 9.07
C HIS A 78 7.86 -9.69 9.91
N ASP A 79 8.40 -9.34 11.07
CA ASP A 79 7.82 -8.37 11.99
C ASP A 79 8.51 -7.01 11.87
N PHE A 80 7.68 -5.96 11.78
CA PHE A 80 8.12 -4.58 11.71
C PHE A 80 7.52 -3.80 12.86
N LYS A 81 8.36 -3.14 13.64
CA LYS A 81 7.91 -2.17 14.63
C LYS A 81 7.84 -0.81 13.98
N VAL A 82 6.69 -0.16 14.06
CA VAL A 82 6.46 1.17 13.50
C VAL A 82 5.95 2.13 14.57
N LYS A 83 6.42 3.37 14.52
CA LYS A 83 5.96 4.46 15.37
C LYS A 83 5.00 5.35 14.58
N GLY A 84 3.78 5.50 15.07
CA GLY A 84 2.76 6.37 14.48
C GLY A 84 2.97 7.85 14.81
N SER A 85 2.08 8.71 14.28
CA SER A 85 2.13 10.17 14.48
C SER A 85 2.00 10.63 15.94
N THR A 86 1.35 9.83 16.80
CA THR A 86 1.21 10.09 18.24
C THR A 86 2.41 9.57 19.06
N GLY A 87 3.39 8.95 18.41
CA GLY A 87 4.51 8.32 19.09
C GLY A 87 4.23 6.93 19.66
N THR A 88 3.02 6.39 19.49
CA THR A 88 2.69 5.01 19.85
C THR A 88 3.36 4.03 18.89
N GLU A 89 3.97 2.99 19.44
CA GLU A 89 4.56 1.89 18.67
C GLU A 89 3.51 0.80 18.37
N TYR A 90 3.54 0.28 17.15
CA TYR A 90 2.71 -0.83 16.70
C TYR A 90 3.60 -1.88 16.03
N THR A 91 3.20 -3.14 16.16
CA THR A 91 3.84 -4.25 15.43
C THR A 91 3.01 -4.55 14.20
N VAL A 92 3.68 -4.67 13.05
CA VAL A 92 3.11 -5.08 11.77
C VAL A 92 3.80 -6.38 11.37
N THR A 93 3.02 -7.45 11.24
CA THR A 93 3.51 -8.74 10.74
C THR A 93 3.11 -8.88 9.28
N ILE A 94 4.11 -9.09 8.42
CA ILE A 94 3.90 -9.50 7.02
C ILE A 94 4.24 -10.98 6.95
N GLY A 95 3.25 -11.82 6.64
CA GLY A 95 3.43 -13.26 6.58
C GLY A 95 2.18 -13.96 6.03
N PRO A 96 1.93 -15.24 6.38
CA PRO A 96 0.74 -15.98 5.90
C PRO A 96 -0.57 -15.27 6.26
N LYS A 97 -0.53 -14.42 7.30
CA LYS A 97 -1.55 -13.43 7.62
C LYS A 97 -0.89 -12.08 7.87
N LEU A 98 -1.32 -11.06 7.16
CA LEU A 98 -0.99 -9.66 7.43
C LEU A 98 -1.69 -9.22 8.70
N HIS A 99 -0.93 -8.74 9.68
CA HIS A 99 -1.45 -8.31 10.96
C HIS A 99 -0.84 -6.98 11.39
N CYS A 100 -1.62 -6.17 12.11
CA CYS A 100 -1.12 -4.99 12.80
C CYS A 100 -1.79 -4.84 14.17
N THR A 101 -1.01 -4.53 15.21
CA THR A 101 -1.54 -4.32 16.57
C THR A 101 -2.31 -3.01 16.75
N CYS A 102 -2.50 -2.22 15.70
CA CYS A 102 -3.22 -0.97 15.78
C CYS A 102 -4.74 -1.19 15.87
N ARG A 103 -5.42 -0.22 16.51
CA ARG A 103 -6.88 -0.27 16.69
C ARG A 103 -7.64 -0.40 15.37
N ASP A 104 -7.21 0.29 14.33
CA ASP A 104 -7.89 0.30 13.01
C ASP A 104 -7.94 -1.11 12.41
N HIS A 105 -6.81 -1.83 12.42
CA HIS A 105 -6.75 -3.21 11.95
C HIS A 105 -7.53 -4.16 12.86
N ASN A 106 -7.38 -4.03 14.19
CA ASN A 106 -8.06 -4.91 15.14
C ASN A 106 -9.59 -4.79 15.09
N VAL A 107 -10.12 -3.60 14.78
CA VAL A 107 -11.57 -3.37 14.69
C VAL A 107 -12.12 -3.74 13.32
N ARG A 108 -11.41 -3.39 12.23
CA ARG A 108 -11.94 -3.56 10.87
C ARG A 108 -11.55 -4.88 10.22
N GLY A 109 -10.46 -5.51 10.66
CA GLY A 109 -9.93 -6.72 10.05
C GLY A 109 -9.50 -6.51 8.59
N THR A 110 -9.04 -5.31 8.23
CA THR A 110 -8.55 -4.97 6.87
C THR A 110 -7.18 -4.30 6.92
N HIS A 111 -6.59 -3.99 5.77
CA HIS A 111 -5.32 -3.26 5.70
C HIS A 111 -5.47 -1.91 6.39
N CYS A 112 -4.57 -1.62 7.33
CA CYS A 112 -4.48 -0.32 7.96
C CYS A 112 -3.33 0.48 7.33
N LYS A 113 -3.27 1.78 7.60
CA LYS A 113 -2.19 2.65 7.13
C LYS A 113 -0.78 2.15 7.47
N HIS A 114 -0.61 1.38 8.56
CA HIS A 114 0.69 0.82 8.95
C HIS A 114 1.10 -0.37 8.09
N ILE A 115 0.15 -1.25 7.73
CA ILE A 115 0.40 -2.34 6.78
C ILE A 115 0.77 -1.73 5.42
N LEU A 116 0.01 -0.73 4.97
CA LEU A 116 0.29 -0.04 3.71
C LEU A 116 1.64 0.67 3.71
N PHE A 117 2.04 1.27 4.84
CA PHE A 117 3.35 1.86 5.02
C PHE A 117 4.45 0.81 4.81
N ILE A 118 4.35 -0.35 5.47
CA ILE A 118 5.35 -1.41 5.29
C ILE A 118 5.39 -1.92 3.85
N LEU A 119 4.24 -2.20 3.24
CA LEU A 119 4.21 -2.71 1.86
C LEU A 119 4.81 -1.72 0.85
N LEU A 120 4.41 -0.44 0.91
CA LEU A 120 4.84 0.56 -0.08
C LEU A 120 6.19 1.20 0.21
N LYS A 121 6.43 1.58 1.46
CA LYS A 121 7.61 2.38 1.84
C LYS A 121 8.78 1.52 2.26
N GLU A 122 8.54 0.40 2.94
CA GLU A 122 9.62 -0.47 3.41
C GLU A 122 9.94 -1.56 2.39
N LEU A 123 8.96 -2.39 2.05
CA LEU A 123 9.09 -3.54 1.16
C LEU A 123 9.04 -3.17 -0.34
N LYS A 124 8.75 -1.90 -0.66
CA LYS A 124 8.72 -1.36 -2.03
C LYS A 124 7.81 -2.12 -3.01
N VAL A 125 6.69 -2.67 -2.51
CA VAL A 125 5.67 -3.32 -3.34
C VAL A 125 4.82 -2.23 -4.00
N THR A 126 5.34 -1.55 -5.01
CA THR A 126 4.66 -0.37 -5.61
C THR A 126 3.50 -0.72 -6.54
N ASP A 127 3.41 -1.97 -6.96
CA ASP A 127 2.30 -2.45 -7.79
C ASP A 127 1.07 -2.71 -6.91
N LEU A 128 0.12 -1.78 -6.91
CA LEU A 128 -1.14 -1.92 -6.17
C LEU A 128 -2.03 -3.05 -6.68
N LYS A 129 -1.75 -3.63 -7.85
CA LYS A 129 -2.42 -4.83 -8.37
C LYS A 129 -1.86 -6.12 -7.76
N SER A 130 -0.83 -6.01 -6.91
CA SER A 130 -0.30 -7.17 -6.19
C SER A 130 -1.38 -7.75 -5.26
N PRO A 131 -1.57 -9.09 -5.22
CA PRO A 131 -2.57 -9.74 -4.37
C PRO A 131 -2.46 -9.39 -2.88
N VAL A 132 -1.29 -8.91 -2.43
CA VAL A 132 -1.07 -8.47 -1.05
C VAL A 132 -1.91 -7.25 -0.65
N TYR A 133 -2.46 -6.49 -1.61
CA TYR A 133 -3.37 -5.36 -1.36
C TYR A 133 -4.85 -5.77 -1.34
N GLU A 134 -5.19 -6.93 -1.87
CA GLU A 134 -6.56 -7.43 -1.98
C GLU A 134 -6.93 -8.33 -0.81
N THR A 135 -5.96 -9.09 -0.28
CA THR A 135 -6.18 -10.04 0.82
C THR A 135 -5.20 -9.84 1.97
N LEU A 136 -5.67 -10.14 3.19
CA LEU A 136 -4.80 -10.23 4.37
C LEU A 136 -4.10 -11.59 4.49
N THR A 137 -4.39 -12.57 3.63
CA THR A 137 -3.75 -13.89 3.65
C THR A 137 -3.08 -14.16 2.30
N PRO A 138 -1.95 -13.50 2.02
CA PRO A 138 -1.22 -13.72 0.77
C PRO A 138 -0.65 -15.13 0.69
N SER A 139 -0.49 -15.65 -0.52
CA SER A 139 0.12 -16.97 -0.74
C SER A 139 1.63 -16.96 -0.45
N ASP A 140 2.19 -18.13 -0.12
CA ASP A 140 3.64 -18.33 0.05
C ASP A 140 4.45 -17.83 -1.15
N LYS A 141 3.91 -17.92 -2.37
CA LYS A 141 4.58 -17.40 -3.59
C LYS A 141 4.73 -15.89 -3.55
N VAL A 142 3.66 -15.18 -3.15
CA VAL A 142 3.67 -13.71 -3.03
C VAL A 142 4.62 -13.27 -1.92
N LEU A 143 4.60 -13.95 -0.77
CA LEU A 143 5.51 -13.64 0.34
C LEU A 143 6.98 -13.83 -0.03
N LYS A 144 7.32 -14.94 -0.71
CA LYS A 144 8.68 -15.19 -1.20
C LYS A 144 9.14 -14.12 -2.18
N ASP A 145 8.28 -13.72 -3.13
CA ASP A 145 8.62 -12.66 -4.08
C ASP A 145 8.92 -11.33 -3.35
N ILE A 146 8.04 -10.93 -2.42
CA ILE A 146 8.22 -9.72 -1.61
C ILE A 146 9.54 -9.77 -0.80
N PHE A 147 9.80 -10.86 -0.07
CA PHE A 147 10.97 -10.96 0.80
C PHE A 147 12.28 -11.20 0.06
N SER A 148 12.26 -11.83 -1.12
CA SER A 148 13.46 -12.03 -1.93
C SER A 148 14.10 -10.71 -2.38
N ARG A 149 13.27 -9.68 -2.59
CA ARG A 149 13.72 -8.32 -2.94
C ARG A 149 14.22 -7.55 -1.74
N TYR A 150 13.65 -7.82 -0.56
CA TYR A 150 13.97 -7.10 0.68
C TYR A 150 15.22 -7.64 1.39
N HIS A 151 15.45 -8.95 1.33
CA HIS A 151 16.68 -9.60 1.82
C HIS A 151 17.45 -10.19 0.65
N PRO A 152 18.24 -9.38 -0.08
CA PRO A 152 19.11 -9.93 -1.11
C PRO A 152 20.08 -10.90 -0.45
N THR A 153 20.03 -12.16 -0.88
CA THR A 153 21.04 -13.16 -0.51
C THR A 153 22.40 -12.63 -0.89
N LYS A 154 23.27 -12.42 0.10
CA LYS A 154 24.70 -12.12 -0.12
C LYS A 154 25.39 -13.30 -0.78
#